data_AF-A0A2R9CF32-F1
#
_entry.id   AF-A0A2R9CF32-F1
#
_cell.length_a   1.000
_cell.length_b   1.000
_cell.length_c   1.000
_cell.angle_alpha   90.00
_cell.angle_beta   90.00
_cell.angle_gamma   90.00
#
_symmetry.space_group_name_H-M   'P 1'
#
loop_
_entity.id
_entity.type
_entity.pdbx_description
1 polymer ?
#
loop_
_entity_poly.entity_id
_entity_poly.type
_entity_poly.pdbx_seq_one_letter_code
_entity_poly.pdbx_strand_id
1 'polypeptide(L)'
;MADKVLKEKRKLFIHSMGEGTINGLLDELLQTRVLNQEEMEKVKCENATVMDKTRALIDSVIPKGAQACQICITYICEEDSYLARTLGLSAGKGQ
;
A
#
# COMPACT_ATOMS: atom_id res chain seq x y z
N MET A 1 8.82 8.82 -9.23
CA MET A 1 8.79 7.34 -9.23
C MET A 1 8.15 6.88 -7.94
N ALA A 2 6.97 6.25 -8.03
CA ALA A 2 6.14 5.88 -6.88
C ALA A 2 6.81 4.84 -5.97
N ASP A 3 7.66 3.96 -6.54
CA ASP A 3 8.45 2.96 -5.83
C ASP A 3 9.44 3.58 -4.84
N LYS A 4 10.08 4.70 -5.21
CA LYS A 4 11.00 5.41 -4.34
C LYS A 4 10.26 6.07 -3.18
N VAL A 5 9.07 6.62 -3.43
CA VAL A 5 8.21 7.21 -2.39
C VAL A 5 7.77 6.14 -1.40
N LEU A 6 7.32 4.98 -1.87
CA LEU A 6 6.95 3.87 -1.00
C LEU A 6 8.12 3.38 -0.14
N LYS A 7 9.33 3.26 -0.72
CA LYS A 7 10.54 2.89 0.04
C LYS A 7 10.89 3.91 1.12
N GLU A 8 10.94 5.18 0.76
CA GLU A 8 11.31 6.27 1.68
C GLU A 8 10.26 6.47 2.79
N LYS A 9 8.97 6.41 2.43
CA LYS A 9 7.84 6.60 3.35
C LYS A 9 7.38 5.31 4.02
N ARG A 10 8.05 4.17 3.78
CA ARG A 10 7.68 2.84 4.33
C ARG A 10 7.40 2.87 5.82
N LYS A 11 8.26 3.52 6.61
CA LYS A 11 8.10 3.62 8.07
C LYS A 11 6.83 4.39 8.45
N LEU A 12 6.50 5.42 7.69
CA LEU A 12 5.30 6.21 7.92
C LEU A 12 4.05 5.44 7.51
N PHE A 13 4.07 4.69 6.41
CA PHE A 13 2.98 3.77 6.06
C PHE A 13 2.71 2.78 7.19
N ILE A 14 3.75 2.14 7.72
CA ILE A 14 3.63 1.17 8.83
C ILE A 14 2.98 1.78 10.07
N HIS A 15 3.26 3.04 10.38
CA HIS A 15 2.74 3.71 11.57
C HIS A 15 1.36 4.36 11.36
N SER A 16 1.05 4.78 10.13
CA SER A 16 -0.13 5.57 9.82
C SER A 16 -1.26 4.75 9.16
N MET A 17 -0.97 3.59 8.57
CA MET A 17 -2.01 2.72 8.00
C MET A 17 -2.75 1.96 9.10
N GLY A 18 -4.08 2.05 9.07
CA GLY A 18 -4.96 1.24 9.91
C GLY A 18 -5.27 -0.12 9.28
N GLU A 19 -5.80 -1.06 10.08
CA GLU A 19 -6.20 -2.38 9.59
C GLU A 19 -7.26 -2.30 8.48
N GLY A 20 -8.18 -1.33 8.55
CA GLY A 20 -9.19 -1.09 7.51
C GLY A 20 -8.55 -0.75 6.17
N THR A 21 -7.68 0.27 6.15
CA THR A 21 -6.96 0.71 4.95
C THR A 21 -6.07 -0.39 4.37
N ILE A 22 -5.43 -1.22 5.21
CA ILE A 22 -4.62 -2.36 4.74
C ILE A 22 -5.49 -3.39 4.05
N ASN A 23 -6.60 -3.80 4.67
CA ASN A 23 -7.48 -4.82 4.12
C ASN A 23 -8.09 -4.37 2.80
N GLY A 24 -8.56 -3.13 2.73
CA GLY A 24 -9.09 -2.56 1.49
C GLY A 24 -8.01 -2.43 0.41
N LEU A 25 -6.81 -1.97 0.78
CA LEU A 25 -5.70 -1.88 -0.17
C LEU A 25 -5.26 -3.26 -0.69
N LEU A 26 -5.23 -4.30 0.16
CA LEU A 26 -4.95 -5.67 -0.27
C LEU A 26 -5.98 -6.17 -1.29
N ASP A 27 -7.25 -5.85 -1.08
CA ASP A 27 -8.33 -6.22 -1.99
C ASP A 27 -8.18 -5.50 -3.34
N GLU A 28 -7.90 -4.20 -3.33
CA GLU A 28 -7.63 -3.43 -4.55
C GLU A 28 -6.40 -3.98 -5.32
N LEU A 29 -5.33 -4.31 -4.60
CA LEU A 29 -4.13 -4.92 -5.20
C LEU A 29 -4.40 -6.31 -5.78
N LEU A 30 -5.32 -7.07 -5.19
CA LEU A 30 -5.77 -8.36 -5.72
C LEU A 30 -6.65 -8.16 -6.97
N GLN A 31 -7.60 -7.23 -6.93
CA GLN A 31 -8.48 -6.90 -8.05
C GLN A 31 -7.71 -6.39 -9.27
N THR A 32 -6.70 -5.54 -9.02
CA THR A 32 -5.80 -5.01 -10.06
C THR A 32 -4.73 -6.03 -10.50
N ARG A 33 -4.75 -7.27 -9.97
CA ARG A 33 -3.82 -8.37 -10.26
C ARG A 33 -2.35 -8.04 -9.97
N VAL A 34 -2.09 -7.11 -9.05
CA VAL A 34 -0.75 -6.82 -8.55
C VAL A 34 -0.29 -7.91 -7.58
N LEU A 35 -1.19 -8.28 -6.67
CA LEU A 35 -1.01 -9.39 -5.74
C LEU A 35 -1.89 -10.57 -6.18
N ASN A 36 -1.41 -11.77 -5.88
CA ASN A 36 -2.20 -13.00 -6.06
C ASN A 36 -2.86 -13.36 -4.72
N GLN A 37 -3.86 -14.24 -4.77
CA GLN A 37 -4.54 -14.72 -3.56
C GLN A 37 -3.55 -15.29 -2.52
N GLU A 38 -2.54 -16.05 -2.97
CA GLU A 38 -1.52 -16.62 -2.07
C GLU A 38 -0.70 -15.53 -1.36
N GLU A 39 -0.29 -14.48 -2.08
CA GLU A 39 0.48 -13.37 -1.51
C GLU A 39 -0.37 -12.57 -0.51
N MET A 40 -1.64 -12.33 -0.83
CA MET A 40 -2.58 -11.65 0.06
C MET A 40 -2.80 -12.46 1.35
N GLU A 41 -3.01 -13.76 1.23
CA GLU A 41 -3.20 -14.65 2.38
C GLU A 41 -1.94 -14.71 3.24
N LYS A 42 -0.75 -14.74 2.65
CA LYS A 42 0.51 -14.61 3.40
C LYS A 42 0.58 -13.31 4.18
N VAL A 43 0.29 -12.18 3.55
CA VAL A 43 0.29 -10.88 4.23
C VAL A 43 -0.75 -10.84 5.37
N LYS A 44 -1.92 -11.45 5.19
CA LYS A 44 -2.96 -11.51 6.23
C LYS A 44 -2.65 -12.46 7.36
N CYS A 45 -2.11 -13.63 7.05
CA CYS A 45 -1.97 -14.77 7.96
C CYS A 45 -0.63 -14.77 8.71
N GLU A 46 0.46 -14.35 8.06
CA GLU A 46 1.79 -14.34 8.69
C GLU A 46 2.01 -13.15 9.65
N ASN A 47 1.19 -12.10 9.55
CA ASN A 47 1.43 -10.86 10.28
C ASN A 47 0.42 -10.66 11.42
N ALA A 48 0.89 -10.81 12.65
CA ALA A 48 0.08 -10.66 13.86
C ALA A 48 -0.37 -9.21 14.12
N THR A 49 0.38 -8.21 13.64
CA THR A 49 0.09 -6.79 13.87
C THR A 49 -0.15 -6.02 12.57
N VAL A 50 -0.91 -4.93 12.67
CA VAL A 50 -1.15 -3.96 11.57
C VAL A 50 0.16 -3.46 10.96
N MET A 51 1.18 -3.25 11.79
CA MET A 51 2.49 -2.80 11.37
C MET A 51 3.21 -3.85 10.51
N ASP A 52 3.19 -5.11 10.94
CA ASP A 52 3.79 -6.21 10.19
C ASP A 52 3.05 -6.47 8.87
N LYS A 53 1.71 -6.41 8.89
CA LYS A 53 0.87 -6.52 7.68
C LYS A 53 1.25 -5.46 6.66
N THR A 54 1.37 -4.21 7.10
CA THR A 54 1.77 -3.09 6.24
C THR A 54 3.18 -3.29 5.70
N ARG A 55 4.10 -3.77 6.55
CA ARG A 55 5.48 -4.03 6.15
C ARG A 55 5.55 -5.04 5.01
N ALA A 56 4.84 -6.16 5.16
CA ALA A 56 4.78 -7.22 4.16
C ALA A 56 4.08 -6.72 2.88
N LEU A 57 2.99 -5.96 2.99
CA LEU A 57 2.32 -5.34 1.84
C LEU A 57 3.28 -4.47 1.03
N ILE A 58 4.01 -3.56 1.68
CA ILE A 58 4.98 -2.67 1.01
C ILE A 58 6.11 -3.48 0.38
N ASP A 59 6.62 -4.51 1.07
CA ASP A 59 7.64 -5.42 0.52
C ASP A 59 7.14 -6.23 -0.68
N SER A 60 5.85 -6.56 -0.74
CA SER A 60 5.25 -7.22 -1.92
C SER A 60 4.95 -6.24 -3.06
N VAL A 61 4.66 -4.97 -2.78
CA VAL A 61 4.33 -3.95 -3.79
C VAL A 61 5.56 -3.36 -4.47
N ILE A 62 6.63 -3.08 -3.71
CA ILE A 62 7.89 -2.52 -4.24
C ILE A 62 8.46 -3.32 -5.43
N PRO A 63 8.64 -4.67 -5.35
CA PRO A 63 9.25 -5.45 -6.42
C PRO A 63 8.34 -5.59 -7.65
N LYS A 64 7.03 -5.33 -7.51
CA LYS A 64 6.08 -5.34 -8.63
C LYS A 64 6.25 -4.15 -9.56
N GLY A 65 6.96 -3.12 -9.11
CA GLY A 65 7.31 -1.94 -9.89
C GLY A 65 6.42 -0.73 -9.64
N ALA A 66 6.66 0.33 -10.41
CA ALA A 66 6.03 1.63 -10.19
C ALA A 66 4.51 1.62 -10.36
N GLN A 67 3.95 0.75 -11.22
CA GLN A 67 2.52 0.62 -11.44
C GLN A 67 1.78 0.18 -10.16
N ALA A 68 2.29 -0.84 -9.48
CA ALA A 68 1.77 -1.31 -8.21
C ALA A 68 1.80 -0.21 -7.13
N CYS A 69 2.94 0.48 -7.03
CA CYS A 69 3.12 1.59 -6.11
C CYS A 69 2.14 2.74 -6.40
N GLN A 70 1.86 3.01 -7.67
CA GLN A 70 0.95 4.06 -8.08
C GLN A 70 -0.51 3.71 -7.77
N ILE A 71 -0.91 2.45 -7.92
CA ILE A 71 -2.22 1.95 -7.47
C ILE A 71 -2.35 2.16 -5.96
N CYS A 72 -1.34 1.75 -5.16
CA CYS A 72 -1.35 1.98 -3.71
C CYS A 72 -1.56 3.45 -3.35
N ILE A 73 -0.81 4.35 -3.99
CA ILE A 73 -0.89 5.78 -3.73
C ILE A 73 -2.27 6.33 -4.10
N THR A 74 -2.80 5.90 -5.24
CA THR A 74 -4.11 6.35 -5.74
C THR A 74 -5.21 5.90 -4.80
N TYR A 75 -5.24 4.62 -4.45
CA TYR A 75 -6.18 4.04 -3.50
C TYR A 75 -6.15 4.77 -2.15
N ILE A 76 -4.95 4.97 -1.58
CA ILE A 76 -4.80 5.67 -0.30
C ILE A 76 -5.27 7.12 -0.42
N CYS A 77 -5.06 7.79 -1.55
CA CYS A 77 -5.55 9.15 -1.74
C CYS A 77 -7.09 9.22 -1.85
N GLU A 78 -7.73 8.19 -2.40
CA GLU A 78 -9.18 8.13 -2.56
C GLU A 78 -9.88 7.67 -1.27
N GLU A 79 -9.35 6.65 -0.59
CA GLU A 79 -9.91 6.12 0.65
C GLU A 79 -9.51 6.95 1.88
N ASP A 80 -8.25 7.39 1.95
CA ASP A 80 -7.71 8.07 3.13
C ASP A 80 -6.87 9.29 2.74
N SER A 81 -7.59 10.33 2.28
CA SER A 81 -6.98 11.61 1.89
C SER A 81 -6.13 12.26 3.00
N TYR A 82 -6.44 11.99 4.27
CA TYR A 82 -5.66 12.46 5.41
C TYR A 82 -4.32 11.72 5.51
N LEU A 83 -4.34 10.39 5.39
CA LEU A 83 -3.15 9.58 5.33
C LEU A 83 -2.29 9.97 4.12
N ALA A 84 -2.90 10.14 2.95
CA ALA A 84 -2.20 10.60 1.74
C ALA A 84 -1.51 11.95 1.98
N ARG A 85 -2.20 12.93 2.57
CA ARG A 85 -1.61 14.23 2.92
C ARG A 85 -0.46 14.09 3.93
N THR A 86 -0.65 13.29 4.98
CA THR A 86 0.36 13.04 6.01
C THR A 86 1.62 12.40 5.43
N LEU A 87 1.43 11.47 4.50
CA LEU A 87 2.51 10.79 3.80
C LEU A 87 3.09 11.62 2.65
N GLY A 88 2.52 12.78 2.33
CA GLY A 88 2.90 13.60 1.18
C GLY A 88 2.69 12.90 -0.15
N LEU A 89 1.69 12.02 -0.21
CA LEU A 89 1.23 11.37 -1.42
C LEU A 89 0.37 12.36 -2.20
N SER A 90 0.88 12.81 -3.33
CA SER A 90 0.05 13.47 -4.33
C SER A 90 -0.47 12.39 -5.26
N ALA A 91 -1.79 12.15 -5.26
CA ALA A 91 -2.41 11.51 -6.41
C ALA A 91 -2.18 12.47 -7.58
N GLY A 92 -1.18 12.18 -8.40
CA GLY A 92 -1.03 12.82 -9.69
C GLY A 92 -2.22 12.42 -10.55
N LYS A 93 -3.38 13.06 -10.34
CA LYS A 93 -4.38 13.21 -11.38
C LYS A 93 -3.67 14.01 -12.48
N GLY A 94 -3.70 13.49 -13.69
CA GLY A 94 -2.71 13.75 -14.72
C GLY A 94 -2.47 15.22 -15.11
N GLN A 95 -1.34 15.34 -15.82
CA GLN A 95 -0.87 16.39 -16.74
C GLN A 95 0.03 17.49 -16.17
#